data_AF-A0A7S1S646-F1
#
_entry.id   AF-A0A7S1S646-F1
#
_cell.length_a   1.000
_cell.length_b   1.000
_cell.length_c   1.000
_cell.angle_alpha   90.00
_cell.angle_beta   90.00
_cell.angle_gamma   90.00
#
_symmetry.space_group_name_H-M   'P 1'
#
loop_
_entity.id
_entity.type
_entity.pdbx_description
1 polymer ?
#
loop_
_entity_poly.entity_id
_entity_poly.type
_entity_poly.pdbx_seq_one_letter_code
_entity_poly.pdbx_strand_id
1 'polypeptide(L)'
;EVATPPKPPAKSPRALKGGDGAGLAGLASSATDALIPYHLCEAVTRAVWAHAKAQAARPPAPADASTPAAPSVLSGLKRRLEPSGDAFPSLPDSQLSQSQSQSQAGLGLSQGLDKEAWAGCAEEARAALDAALEQLGSAGEALRAAEVLARVRSMAVAATAYWREVSTDLSKAAGSLARFLAHQRRLFWGRAPWRGVNLGGWLILEPGPSAELFEQYGPASCEWDLMVRMRERLGDEAAEAALRAHRESFVTEEDFRRIRAMGFNAVRIPFGYWVVAGAAEGEPYVGSGLQYLDRALAWCKAHGLQALLDLHGAPGGESGEKPCGRERASWKWSDWRMDGSVEVLRMLASRYRGHPSVAGISVCNEPSETLPAEVLCDFYDHAARVIREQGMAPDEVAIILPVYRTERLDEIWRLWNRKHDGFVRHANVAFDLHLYHCFGPWWQRQGLGGHLRMAKRHRKILRRVPAVVGEWSLALPPA
;
A
#
# COMPACT_ATOMS: atom_id res chain seq x y z
N GLU A 1 -62.79 11.27 -18.59
CA GLU A 1 -62.24 10.70 -19.84
C GLU A 1 -60.73 10.75 -19.77
N VAL A 2 -60.09 9.63 -20.09
CA VAL A 2 -58.64 9.41 -20.12
C VAL A 2 -58.14 9.73 -21.52
N ALA A 3 -56.99 10.40 -21.64
CA ALA A 3 -56.23 10.47 -22.88
C ALA A 3 -54.79 9.99 -22.64
N THR A 4 -54.51 8.77 -23.11
CA THR A 4 -53.21 8.11 -23.19
C THR A 4 -52.40 8.58 -24.41
N PRO A 5 -51.05 8.67 -24.33
CA PRO A 5 -50.17 8.78 -25.50
C PRO A 5 -49.81 7.40 -26.11
N PRO A 6 -49.29 7.35 -27.35
CA PRO A 6 -49.33 6.16 -28.20
C PRO A 6 -48.19 5.16 -27.95
N LYS A 7 -48.50 3.87 -28.20
CA LYS A 7 -47.58 2.72 -28.19
C LYS A 7 -46.62 2.71 -29.40
N PRO A 8 -45.35 2.28 -29.23
CA PRO A 8 -44.47 1.89 -30.32
C PRO A 8 -44.80 0.46 -30.84
N PRO A 9 -44.45 0.13 -32.09
CA PRO A 9 -44.90 -1.09 -32.76
C PRO A 9 -44.13 -2.34 -32.31
N ALA A 10 -44.89 -3.43 -32.18
CA ALA A 10 -44.37 -4.78 -31.91
C ALA A 10 -43.72 -5.39 -33.16
N LYS A 11 -42.56 -6.05 -32.97
CA LYS A 11 -42.09 -7.12 -33.86
C LYS A 11 -41.75 -8.36 -33.03
N SER A 12 -42.28 -9.49 -33.49
CA SER A 12 -42.27 -10.82 -32.89
C SER A 12 -40.88 -11.44 -32.74
N PRO A 13 -40.70 -12.39 -31.81
CA PRO A 13 -39.43 -13.04 -31.53
C PRO A 13 -39.10 -14.09 -32.59
N ARG A 14 -37.88 -14.05 -33.12
CA ARG A 14 -37.33 -15.14 -33.93
C ARG A 14 -36.51 -16.04 -33.03
N ALA A 15 -37.07 -17.21 -32.71
CA ALA A 15 -36.36 -18.29 -32.05
C ALA A 15 -35.20 -18.78 -32.94
N LEU A 16 -33.99 -18.82 -32.38
CA LEU A 16 -32.91 -19.65 -32.88
C LEU A 16 -32.46 -20.58 -31.74
N LYS A 17 -32.80 -21.84 -31.99
CA LYS A 17 -32.43 -23.13 -31.41
C LYS A 17 -31.21 -23.14 -30.48
N GLY A 18 -31.38 -23.92 -29.41
CA GLY A 18 -30.32 -24.32 -28.51
C GLY A 18 -29.16 -25.01 -29.23
N GLY A 19 -27.97 -24.65 -28.77
CA GLY A 19 -26.73 -25.39 -28.90
C GLY A 19 -26.09 -25.39 -27.51
N ASP A 20 -25.63 -26.56 -27.10
CA ASP A 20 -25.14 -26.89 -25.78
C ASP A 20 -24.14 -25.87 -25.21
N GLY A 21 -24.53 -25.23 -24.11
CA GLY A 21 -23.67 -24.35 -23.30
C GLY A 21 -22.98 -25.10 -22.16
N ALA A 22 -22.54 -26.33 -22.40
CA ALA A 22 -21.55 -26.99 -21.56
C ALA A 22 -20.16 -26.57 -22.08
N GLY A 23 -19.54 -25.57 -21.46
CA GLY A 23 -18.19 -25.17 -21.88
C GLY A 23 -17.71 -23.78 -21.51
N LEU A 24 -17.88 -23.33 -20.26
CA LEU A 24 -17.01 -22.29 -19.66
C LEU A 24 -16.58 -22.67 -18.22
N ALA A 25 -16.55 -23.96 -17.93
CA ALA A 25 -15.72 -24.52 -16.88
C ALA A 25 -14.51 -25.15 -17.59
N GLY A 26 -13.33 -24.51 -17.50
CA GLY A 26 -12.12 -25.06 -18.08
C GLY A 26 -11.23 -24.06 -18.82
N LEU A 27 -10.74 -23.05 -18.10
CA LEU A 27 -9.35 -22.65 -18.27
C LEU A 27 -8.64 -22.95 -16.96
N ALA A 28 -8.52 -24.24 -16.67
CA ALA A 28 -7.49 -24.72 -15.77
C ALA A 28 -6.15 -24.34 -16.43
N SER A 29 -5.47 -23.35 -15.85
CA SER A 29 -4.12 -23.03 -16.26
C SER A 29 -3.25 -24.26 -16.02
N SER A 30 -2.48 -24.61 -17.04
CA SER A 30 -1.37 -25.55 -16.98
C SER A 30 -0.55 -25.36 -15.69
N ALA A 31 -0.18 -26.47 -15.06
CA ALA A 31 0.63 -26.50 -13.85
C ALA A 31 1.86 -25.57 -13.94
N THR A 32 1.89 -24.50 -13.12
CA THR A 32 3.02 -23.95 -12.33
C THR A 32 2.73 -22.51 -11.86
N ASP A 33 1.70 -22.32 -11.04
CA ASP A 33 1.47 -21.05 -10.31
C ASP A 33 1.16 -21.34 -8.83
N ALA A 34 1.74 -22.42 -8.30
CA ALA A 34 1.59 -22.79 -6.90
C ALA A 34 2.32 -21.74 -6.05
N LEU A 35 1.54 -20.93 -5.31
CA LEU A 35 2.09 -20.00 -4.33
C LEU A 35 2.93 -20.76 -3.32
N ILE A 36 4.09 -20.19 -3.00
CA ILE A 36 5.00 -20.74 -2.02
C ILE A 36 4.56 -20.24 -0.65
N PRO A 37 4.34 -21.14 0.34
CA PRO A 37 4.09 -20.75 1.72
C PRO A 37 5.11 -19.71 2.19
N TYR A 38 4.64 -18.61 2.80
CA TYR A 38 5.50 -17.46 3.09
C TYR A 38 6.77 -17.82 3.85
N HIS A 39 6.71 -18.75 4.83
CA HIS A 39 7.88 -19.17 5.62
C HIS A 39 9.01 -19.76 4.75
N LEU A 40 8.67 -20.52 3.70
CA LEU A 40 9.64 -21.05 2.75
C LEU A 40 10.21 -19.92 1.87
N CYS A 41 9.34 -19.01 1.42
CA CYS A 41 9.79 -17.83 0.68
C CYS A 41 10.75 -16.99 1.53
N GLU A 42 10.44 -16.76 2.81
CA GLU A 42 11.26 -16.00 3.73
C GLU A 42 12.63 -16.66 3.94
N ALA A 43 12.69 -17.98 4.13
CA ALA A 43 13.95 -18.70 4.27
C ALA A 43 14.86 -18.49 3.05
N VAL A 44 14.32 -18.68 1.83
CA VAL A 44 15.05 -18.42 0.58
C VAL A 44 15.48 -16.94 0.48
N THR A 45 14.60 -16.03 0.87
CA THR A 45 14.86 -14.59 0.84
C THR A 45 16.04 -14.22 1.74
N ARG A 46 16.05 -14.72 2.98
CA ARG A 46 17.12 -14.47 3.96
C ARG A 46 18.46 -15.05 3.49
N ALA A 47 18.44 -16.26 2.93
CA ALA A 47 19.63 -16.89 2.37
C ALA A 47 20.23 -16.06 1.23
N VAL A 48 19.41 -15.64 0.25
CA VAL A 48 19.82 -14.78 -0.86
C VAL A 48 20.40 -13.46 -0.36
N TRP A 49 19.73 -12.82 0.60
CA TRP A 49 20.14 -11.52 1.14
C TRP A 49 21.49 -11.60 1.88
N ALA A 50 21.67 -12.62 2.73
CA ALA A 50 22.91 -12.84 3.48
C ALA A 50 24.09 -13.18 2.55
N HIS A 51 23.86 -14.01 1.53
CA HIS A 51 24.87 -14.32 0.54
C HIS A 51 25.35 -13.06 -0.20
N ALA A 52 24.42 -12.24 -0.68
CA ALA A 52 24.74 -11.00 -1.37
C ALA A 52 25.54 -10.02 -0.49
N LYS A 53 25.22 -9.95 0.82
CA LYS A 53 25.97 -9.15 1.81
C LYS A 53 27.42 -9.63 1.92
N ALA A 54 27.61 -10.95 2.05
CA ALA A 54 28.93 -11.54 2.19
C ALA A 54 29.81 -11.31 0.95
N GLN A 55 29.22 -11.39 -0.25
CA GLN A 55 29.93 -11.12 -1.51
C GLN A 55 30.33 -9.64 -1.63
N ALA A 56 29.46 -8.70 -1.25
CA ALA A 56 29.77 -7.28 -1.29
C ALA A 56 30.90 -6.88 -0.30
N ALA A 57 31.11 -7.67 0.76
CA ALA A 57 32.18 -7.46 1.73
C ALA A 57 33.55 -8.02 1.29
N ARG A 58 33.61 -8.85 0.23
CA ARG A 58 34.89 -9.39 -0.26
C ARG A 58 35.67 -8.30 -1.01
N PRO A 59 36.99 -8.19 -0.79
CA PRO A 59 37.84 -7.32 -1.60
C PRO A 59 37.75 -7.79 -3.07
N PRO A 60 37.86 -6.87 -4.05
CA PRO A 60 37.94 -7.26 -5.45
C PRO A 60 39.05 -8.28 -5.62
N ALA A 61 38.77 -9.37 -6.34
CA ALA A 61 39.79 -10.36 -6.66
C ALA A 61 41.01 -9.63 -7.25
N PRO A 62 42.24 -10.03 -6.88
CA PRO A 62 43.43 -9.43 -7.48
C PRO A 62 43.27 -9.51 -9.00
N ALA A 63 43.35 -8.36 -9.66
CA ALA A 63 43.25 -8.29 -11.10
C ALA A 63 44.30 -9.25 -11.66
N ASP A 64 43.83 -10.27 -12.39
CA ASP A 64 44.71 -11.21 -13.05
C ASP A 64 45.59 -10.39 -13.99
N ALA A 65 46.91 -10.43 -13.78
CA ALA A 65 47.89 -9.52 -14.39
C ALA A 65 48.09 -9.76 -15.91
N SER A 66 47.12 -10.41 -16.56
CA SER A 66 47.14 -10.86 -17.95
C SER A 66 46.19 -10.07 -18.87
N THR A 67 45.42 -9.09 -18.37
CA THR A 67 44.53 -8.27 -19.21
C THR A 67 45.06 -6.84 -19.35
N PRO A 68 45.33 -6.31 -20.57
CA PRO A 68 45.89 -4.97 -20.72
C PRO A 68 44.88 -3.90 -20.30
N ALA A 69 45.32 -3.01 -19.40
CA ALA A 69 44.52 -1.90 -18.90
C ALA A 69 44.19 -0.88 -19.99
N ALA A 70 42.91 -0.52 -20.13
CA ALA A 70 42.50 0.65 -20.91
C ALA A 70 42.89 1.95 -20.16
N PRO A 71 43.19 3.06 -20.87
CA PRO A 71 43.75 4.26 -20.24
C PRO A 71 42.75 4.94 -19.30
N SER A 72 43.16 5.22 -18.07
CA SER A 72 42.36 6.00 -17.12
C SER A 72 42.33 7.48 -17.50
N VAL A 73 41.14 8.01 -17.78
CA VAL A 73 40.91 9.45 -17.84
C VAL A 73 40.54 9.92 -16.44
N LEU A 74 41.53 10.23 -15.59
CA LEU A 74 41.33 11.00 -14.37
C LEU A 74 42.68 11.54 -13.85
N SER A 75 43.24 12.50 -14.59
CA SER A 75 44.29 13.39 -14.08
C SER A 75 43.81 14.83 -14.26
N GLY A 76 43.16 15.38 -13.23
CA GLY A 76 42.72 16.77 -13.24
C GLY A 76 42.04 17.18 -11.95
N LEU A 77 42.75 18.01 -11.18
CA LEU A 77 42.30 18.78 -10.01
C LEU A 77 42.25 18.06 -8.64
N LYS A 78 43.44 17.88 -8.07
CA LYS A 78 43.66 18.20 -6.64
C LYS A 78 43.97 19.70 -6.51
N ARG A 79 43.11 20.48 -5.85
CA ARG A 79 43.56 21.63 -5.03
C ARG A 79 42.58 21.91 -3.90
N ARG A 80 43.18 22.14 -2.73
CA ARG A 80 42.62 22.28 -1.37
C ARG A 80 41.68 23.49 -1.23
N LEU A 81 40.75 23.40 -0.28
CA LEU A 81 40.54 24.36 0.82
C LEU A 81 39.56 23.73 1.85
N GLU A 82 39.96 23.69 3.13
CA GLU A 82 39.11 23.29 4.27
C GLU A 82 38.32 24.52 4.84
N PRO A 83 37.68 24.45 6.03
CA PRO A 83 36.23 24.58 6.15
C PRO A 83 35.79 25.91 6.78
N SER A 84 34.61 26.40 6.43
CA SER A 84 33.95 27.49 7.15
C SER A 84 32.48 27.15 7.28
N GLY A 85 32.01 27.07 8.52
CA GLY A 85 30.60 26.96 8.84
C GLY A 85 29.82 28.16 8.32
N ASP A 86 28.61 27.91 7.85
CA ASP A 86 27.40 28.51 8.41
C ASP A 86 26.17 28.01 7.63
N ALA A 87 25.04 28.14 8.31
CA ALA A 87 23.68 27.73 7.99
C ALA A 87 23.25 27.77 6.51
N PHE A 88 22.34 26.84 6.19
CA PHE A 88 21.46 26.87 5.02
C PHE A 88 20.77 28.23 4.83
N PRO A 89 20.69 28.70 3.58
CA PRO A 89 19.40 29.17 3.08
C PRO A 89 19.07 28.67 1.66
N SER A 90 17.77 28.71 1.40
CA SER A 90 17.00 28.35 0.20
C SER A 90 17.32 29.09 -1.11
N LEU A 91 16.77 28.54 -2.21
CA LEU A 91 16.38 29.13 -3.54
C LEU A 91 17.32 28.81 -4.73
N PRO A 92 16.93 28.99 -6.02
CA PRO A 92 15.65 28.83 -6.75
C PRO A 92 15.80 28.07 -8.11
N ASP A 93 14.71 27.99 -8.88
CA ASP A 93 14.62 27.45 -10.26
C ASP A 93 15.54 28.13 -11.28
N SER A 94 16.33 27.32 -12.00
CA SER A 94 16.69 27.38 -13.43
C SER A 94 17.84 26.37 -13.61
N GLN A 95 17.76 25.35 -14.46
CA GLN A 95 17.96 25.46 -15.89
C GLN A 95 17.24 24.31 -16.63
N LEU A 96 16.52 24.70 -17.67
CA LEU A 96 16.20 23.85 -18.82
C LEU A 96 17.48 23.59 -19.62
N SER A 97 17.73 22.33 -19.99
CA SER A 97 18.06 21.89 -21.36
C SER A 97 18.84 20.55 -21.33
N GLN A 98 18.62 19.77 -22.39
CA GLN A 98 19.35 18.56 -22.79
C GLN A 98 18.99 17.23 -22.09
N SER A 99 17.93 16.59 -22.60
CA SER A 99 18.03 15.27 -23.27
C SER A 99 16.63 14.76 -23.62
N GLN A 100 16.08 15.28 -24.74
CA GLN A 100 15.06 14.56 -25.50
C GLN A 100 15.78 13.67 -26.51
N SER A 101 15.85 12.38 -26.23
CA SER A 101 15.88 11.30 -27.24
C SER A 101 15.91 9.96 -26.51
N GLN A 102 15.17 8.97 -27.04
CA GLN A 102 14.93 7.59 -26.54
C GLN A 102 13.54 7.43 -25.88
N SER A 103 12.49 7.33 -26.70
CA SER A 103 11.93 6.06 -27.27
C SER A 103 11.21 5.23 -26.19
N GLN A 104 9.88 5.14 -26.21
CA GLN A 104 9.19 4.02 -26.88
C GLN A 104 10.02 2.73 -26.90
N ALA A 105 9.97 1.97 -25.80
CA ALA A 105 10.25 0.54 -25.79
C ALA A 105 9.48 -0.09 -24.61
N GLY A 106 8.62 -1.05 -24.92
CA GLY A 106 8.02 -1.94 -23.94
C GLY A 106 9.09 -2.80 -23.26
N LEU A 107 8.76 -3.26 -22.05
CA LEU A 107 9.25 -4.47 -21.38
C LEU A 107 10.45 -5.16 -22.06
N GLY A 108 11.66 -4.68 -21.80
CA GLY A 108 12.89 -5.27 -22.31
C GLY A 108 14.11 -4.57 -21.71
N LEU A 109 14.43 -4.85 -20.45
CA LEU A 109 15.68 -4.39 -19.82
C LEU A 109 16.34 -5.55 -19.06
N SER A 110 16.99 -6.41 -19.84
CA SER A 110 18.05 -7.32 -19.40
C SER A 110 19.43 -6.86 -19.90
N GLN A 111 19.59 -5.59 -20.27
CA GLN A 111 20.87 -5.08 -20.77
C GLN A 111 21.48 -4.12 -19.76
N GLY A 112 22.58 -4.55 -19.14
CA GLY A 112 23.35 -3.75 -18.19
C GLY A 112 24.14 -4.55 -17.14
N LEU A 113 24.16 -5.88 -17.20
CA LEU A 113 25.12 -6.71 -16.47
C LEU A 113 25.91 -7.50 -17.52
N ASP A 114 27.24 -7.44 -17.46
CA ASP A 114 28.12 -8.26 -18.31
C ASP A 114 27.69 -9.73 -18.25
N LYS A 115 27.77 -10.43 -19.38
CA LYS A 115 27.37 -11.85 -19.46
C LYS A 115 28.09 -12.74 -18.45
N GLU A 116 29.34 -12.40 -18.10
CA GLU A 116 30.14 -13.08 -17.08
C GLU A 116 29.70 -12.74 -15.66
N ALA A 117 29.36 -11.47 -15.39
CA ALA A 117 28.77 -11.06 -14.11
C ALA A 117 27.39 -11.71 -13.91
N TRP A 118 26.62 -11.89 -14.98
CA TRP A 118 25.36 -12.62 -14.97
C TRP A 118 25.55 -14.12 -14.68
N ALA A 119 26.58 -14.76 -15.28
CA ALA A 119 26.90 -16.15 -15.03
C ALA A 119 27.35 -16.40 -13.58
N GLY A 120 28.23 -15.56 -13.04
CA GLY A 120 28.66 -15.64 -11.63
C GLY A 120 27.51 -15.41 -10.64
N CYS A 121 26.67 -14.39 -10.87
CA CYS A 121 25.48 -14.18 -10.04
C CYS A 121 24.45 -15.32 -10.17
N ALA A 122 24.38 -16.01 -11.31
CA ALA A 122 23.47 -17.15 -11.51
C ALA A 122 23.95 -18.43 -10.80
N GLU A 123 25.27 -18.67 -10.73
CA GLU A 123 25.84 -19.76 -9.91
C GLU A 123 25.70 -19.50 -8.42
N GLU A 124 25.95 -18.27 -7.96
CA GLU A 124 25.75 -17.86 -6.57
C GLU A 124 24.29 -17.94 -6.14
N ALA A 125 23.36 -17.50 -7.00
CA ALA A 125 21.92 -17.63 -6.77
C ALA A 125 21.48 -19.10 -6.73
N ARG A 126 22.11 -19.96 -7.54
CA ARG A 126 21.84 -21.39 -7.56
C ARG A 126 22.37 -22.08 -6.29
N ALA A 127 23.58 -21.75 -5.84
CA ALA A 127 24.14 -22.26 -4.58
C ALA A 127 23.32 -21.83 -3.36
N ALA A 128 22.86 -20.57 -3.31
CA ALA A 128 21.98 -20.07 -2.24
C ALA A 128 20.63 -20.80 -2.21
N LEU A 129 20.12 -21.17 -3.40
CA LEU A 129 18.88 -21.92 -3.54
C LEU A 129 19.04 -23.39 -3.20
N ASP A 130 20.10 -24.05 -3.66
CA ASP A 130 20.40 -25.45 -3.35
C ASP A 130 20.60 -25.64 -1.83
N ALA A 131 21.33 -24.74 -1.16
CA ALA A 131 21.47 -24.76 0.29
C ALA A 131 20.14 -24.51 1.04
N ALA A 132 19.30 -23.59 0.54
CA ALA A 132 17.97 -23.37 1.11
C ALA A 132 17.05 -24.59 0.91
N LEU A 133 17.12 -25.25 -0.25
CA LEU A 133 16.35 -26.47 -0.54
C LEU A 133 16.81 -27.66 0.29
N GLU A 134 18.11 -27.82 0.52
CA GLU A 134 18.66 -28.85 1.42
C GLU A 134 18.15 -28.69 2.87
N GLN A 135 18.08 -27.46 3.36
CA GLN A 135 17.52 -27.17 4.70
C GLN A 135 16.01 -27.44 4.81
N LEU A 136 15.30 -27.40 3.68
CA LEU A 136 13.83 -27.57 3.62
C LEU A 136 13.39 -29.02 3.35
N GLY A 137 14.31 -29.94 3.05
CA GLY A 137 14.00 -31.35 2.82
C GLY A 137 12.97 -31.58 1.70
N SER A 138 11.99 -32.46 1.91
CA SER A 138 10.94 -32.78 0.92
C SER A 138 9.98 -31.61 0.63
N ALA A 139 9.91 -30.58 1.50
CA ALA A 139 9.12 -29.38 1.24
C ALA A 139 9.72 -28.51 0.10
N GLY A 140 10.97 -28.79 -0.31
CA GLY A 140 11.66 -28.13 -1.41
C GLY A 140 11.17 -28.50 -2.81
N GLU A 141 10.35 -29.52 -2.98
CA GLU A 141 9.85 -29.92 -4.31
C GLU A 141 8.98 -28.84 -4.97
N ALA A 142 8.19 -28.10 -4.18
CA ALA A 142 7.37 -26.98 -4.64
C ALA A 142 8.22 -25.80 -5.20
N LEU A 143 9.50 -25.72 -4.80
CA LEU A 143 10.42 -24.64 -5.17
C LEU A 143 11.27 -24.96 -6.41
N ARG A 144 11.17 -26.18 -6.95
CA ARG A 144 11.96 -26.63 -8.12
C ARG A 144 11.34 -26.24 -9.46
N ALA A 145 10.18 -25.60 -9.46
CA ALA A 145 9.57 -25.07 -10.67
C ALA A 145 10.49 -24.01 -11.32
N ALA A 146 10.69 -24.09 -12.64
CA ALA A 146 11.59 -23.20 -13.38
C ALA A 146 11.28 -21.71 -13.17
N GLU A 147 10.01 -21.35 -12.98
CA GLU A 147 9.58 -19.99 -12.71
C GLU A 147 10.00 -19.48 -11.32
N VAL A 148 9.96 -20.35 -10.31
CA VAL A 148 10.45 -20.04 -8.95
C VAL A 148 11.95 -19.78 -9.01
N LEU A 149 12.71 -20.65 -9.67
CA LEU A 149 14.14 -20.47 -9.88
C LEU A 149 14.46 -19.12 -10.57
N ALA A 150 13.70 -18.74 -11.59
CA ALA A 150 13.89 -17.49 -12.32
C ALA A 150 13.64 -16.25 -11.42
N ARG A 151 12.63 -16.31 -10.56
CA ARG A 151 12.31 -15.24 -9.60
C ARG A 151 13.38 -15.13 -8.51
N VAL A 152 13.85 -16.25 -7.96
CA VAL A 152 14.95 -16.25 -6.97
C VAL A 152 16.24 -15.71 -7.55
N ARG A 153 16.58 -16.03 -8.81
CA ARG A 153 17.71 -15.39 -9.51
C ARG A 153 17.56 -13.88 -9.62
N SER A 154 16.36 -13.41 -9.97
CA SER A 154 16.08 -11.96 -10.03
C SER A 154 16.20 -11.29 -8.66
N MET A 155 15.81 -11.99 -7.58
CA MET A 155 16.05 -11.54 -6.21
C MET A 155 17.55 -11.42 -5.92
N ALA A 156 18.35 -12.44 -6.23
CA ALA A 156 19.79 -12.41 -5.99
C ALA A 156 20.49 -11.22 -6.68
N VAL A 157 20.16 -10.97 -7.95
CA VAL A 157 20.68 -9.81 -8.68
C VAL A 157 20.32 -8.49 -7.99
N ALA A 158 19.06 -8.34 -7.57
CA ALA A 158 18.61 -7.13 -6.88
C ALA A 158 19.28 -6.96 -5.49
N ALA A 159 19.49 -8.05 -4.75
CA ALA A 159 20.17 -8.03 -3.46
C ALA A 159 21.65 -7.64 -3.60
N THR A 160 22.36 -8.19 -4.59
CA THR A 160 23.76 -7.82 -4.87
C THR A 160 23.88 -6.35 -5.28
N ALA A 161 22.97 -5.86 -6.13
CA ALA A 161 22.93 -4.44 -6.48
C ALA A 161 22.71 -3.55 -5.25
N TYR A 162 21.76 -3.91 -4.38
CA TYR A 162 21.51 -3.19 -3.13
C TYR A 162 22.78 -3.06 -2.28
N TRP A 163 23.49 -4.17 -2.02
CA TRP A 163 24.66 -4.15 -1.15
C TRP A 163 25.85 -3.37 -1.73
N ARG A 164 25.98 -3.32 -3.06
CA ARG A 164 26.96 -2.45 -3.74
C ARG A 164 26.57 -0.98 -3.71
N GLU A 165 25.28 -0.69 -3.82
CA GLU A 165 24.77 0.68 -3.80
C GLU A 165 24.86 1.26 -2.39
N VAL A 166 24.45 0.51 -1.36
CA VAL A 166 24.41 0.98 0.03
C VAL A 166 25.80 1.28 0.61
N SER A 167 26.85 0.61 0.12
CA SER A 167 28.23 0.92 0.50
C SER A 167 28.72 2.27 -0.05
N THR A 168 27.99 2.87 -0.98
CA THR A 168 28.34 4.17 -1.58
C THR A 168 27.33 5.27 -1.25
N ASP A 169 26.03 4.96 -1.35
CA ASP A 169 24.92 5.90 -1.23
C ASP A 169 23.61 5.15 -0.95
N LEU A 170 23.10 5.30 0.28
CA LEU A 170 21.83 4.70 0.71
C LEU A 170 20.64 5.07 -0.20
N SER A 171 20.65 6.26 -0.81
CA SER A 171 19.54 6.73 -1.64
C SER A 171 19.42 5.98 -2.97
N LYS A 172 20.54 5.44 -3.47
CA LYS A 172 20.57 4.61 -4.68
C LYS A 172 20.03 3.19 -4.41
N ALA A 173 20.31 2.68 -3.22
CA ALA A 173 19.96 1.32 -2.80
C ALA A 173 18.44 1.04 -2.74
N ALA A 174 17.62 2.07 -2.50
CA ALA A 174 16.17 1.93 -2.33
C ALA A 174 15.49 1.25 -3.54
N GLY A 175 15.91 1.56 -4.77
CA GLY A 175 15.35 0.94 -5.97
C GLY A 175 15.66 -0.55 -6.09
N SER A 176 16.86 -0.97 -5.67
CA SER A 176 17.26 -2.37 -5.67
C SER A 176 16.52 -3.18 -4.62
N LEU A 177 16.35 -2.62 -3.41
CA LEU A 177 15.53 -3.22 -2.36
C LEU A 177 14.06 -3.34 -2.78
N ALA A 178 13.48 -2.31 -3.40
CA ALA A 178 12.10 -2.38 -3.90
C ALA A 178 11.92 -3.48 -4.97
N ARG A 179 12.88 -3.64 -5.88
CA ARG A 179 12.88 -4.74 -6.87
C ARG A 179 12.97 -6.11 -6.20
N PHE A 180 13.88 -6.27 -5.24
CA PHE A 180 14.05 -7.49 -4.47
C PHE A 180 12.73 -7.92 -3.80
N LEU A 181 12.08 -7.01 -3.08
CA LEU A 181 10.81 -7.26 -2.39
C LEU A 181 9.64 -7.47 -3.36
N ALA A 182 9.67 -6.86 -4.54
CA ALA A 182 8.67 -7.12 -5.58
C ALA A 182 8.76 -8.57 -6.11
N HIS A 183 9.96 -9.11 -6.30
CA HIS A 183 10.14 -10.50 -6.70
C HIS A 183 9.77 -11.48 -5.58
N GLN A 184 10.19 -11.19 -4.34
CA GLN A 184 9.81 -11.97 -3.16
C GLN A 184 8.28 -12.06 -3.05
N ARG A 185 7.59 -10.92 -3.11
CA ARG A 185 6.13 -10.87 -2.99
C ARG A 185 5.43 -11.73 -4.03
N ARG A 186 5.89 -11.76 -5.28
CA ARG A 186 5.27 -12.62 -6.30
C ARG A 186 5.34 -14.11 -5.96
N LEU A 187 6.31 -14.56 -5.15
CA LEU A 187 6.44 -15.97 -4.77
C LEU A 187 5.35 -16.42 -3.79
N PHE A 188 4.93 -15.55 -2.88
CA PHE A 188 3.99 -15.91 -1.81
C PHE A 188 2.63 -15.19 -1.91
N TRP A 189 2.54 -14.09 -2.65
CA TRP A 189 1.33 -13.27 -2.79
C TRP A 189 0.64 -13.55 -4.11
N GLY A 190 -0.47 -14.27 -4.06
CA GLY A 190 -1.24 -14.64 -5.26
C GLY A 190 -2.31 -13.65 -5.67
N ARG A 191 -2.52 -12.56 -4.92
CA ARG A 191 -3.56 -11.60 -5.27
C ARG A 191 -3.05 -10.59 -6.30
N ALA A 192 -3.92 -10.24 -7.24
CA ALA A 192 -3.66 -9.17 -8.19
C ALA A 192 -3.43 -7.83 -7.45
N PRO A 193 -2.55 -6.94 -7.96
CA PRO A 193 -2.39 -5.60 -7.42
C PRO A 193 -3.73 -4.87 -7.32
N TRP A 194 -3.91 -4.12 -6.24
CA TRP A 194 -5.16 -3.41 -5.99
C TRP A 194 -5.38 -2.30 -7.02
N ARG A 195 -6.57 -2.31 -7.60
CA ARG A 195 -7.18 -1.27 -8.41
C ARG A 195 -8.59 -1.11 -7.87
N GLY A 196 -8.76 -0.16 -6.96
CA GLY A 196 -9.96 -0.06 -6.16
C GLY A 196 -10.42 1.36 -5.92
N VAL A 197 -11.50 1.44 -5.14
CA VAL A 197 -12.13 2.69 -4.70
C VAL A 197 -12.25 2.69 -3.17
N ASN A 198 -12.33 3.88 -2.58
CA ASN A 198 -12.60 4.06 -1.16
C ASN A 198 -14.11 4.13 -0.92
N LEU A 199 -14.60 3.45 0.10
CA LEU A 199 -15.99 3.56 0.58
C LEU A 199 -16.07 4.63 1.70
N GLY A 200 -15.54 5.82 1.42
CA GLY A 200 -15.50 6.94 2.35
C GLY A 200 -16.89 7.50 2.65
N GLY A 201 -17.09 8.04 3.86
CA GLY A 201 -18.39 8.54 4.31
C GLY A 201 -19.37 7.47 4.79
N TRP A 202 -18.97 6.19 4.85
CA TRP A 202 -19.87 5.10 5.25
C TRP A 202 -19.75 4.72 6.72
N LEU A 203 -18.62 4.14 7.13
CA LEU A 203 -18.35 3.69 8.51
C LEU A 203 -17.49 4.67 9.32
N ILE A 204 -17.12 5.78 8.69
CA ILE A 204 -16.65 7.02 9.29
C ILE A 204 -17.17 8.16 8.42
N LEU A 205 -17.71 9.20 9.04
CA LEU A 205 -18.43 10.27 8.36
C LEU A 205 -17.54 11.50 8.14
N GLU A 206 -17.64 12.04 6.93
CA GLU A 206 -16.94 13.24 6.48
C GLU A 206 -17.90 14.17 5.72
N PRO A 207 -17.83 15.50 5.89
CA PRO A 207 -18.76 16.44 5.26
C PRO A 207 -18.86 16.32 3.72
N GLY A 208 -17.80 15.91 3.03
CA GLY A 208 -17.83 15.73 1.58
C GLY A 208 -18.50 14.40 1.18
N PRO A 209 -17.87 13.24 1.44
CA PRO A 209 -18.43 11.94 1.10
C PRO A 209 -19.84 11.68 1.64
N SER A 210 -20.15 12.13 2.86
CA SER A 210 -21.48 11.97 3.50
C SER A 210 -22.28 13.29 3.53
N ALA A 211 -22.16 14.11 2.47
CA ALA A 211 -22.77 15.44 2.38
C ALA A 211 -24.25 15.50 2.76
N GLU A 212 -25.08 14.57 2.28
CA GLU A 212 -26.51 14.56 2.56
C GLU A 212 -26.82 14.57 4.07
N LEU A 213 -26.08 13.78 4.85
CA LEU A 213 -26.27 13.70 6.30
C LEU A 213 -25.81 14.98 7.02
N PHE A 214 -24.70 15.57 6.56
CA PHE A 214 -24.18 16.83 7.10
C PHE A 214 -25.06 18.04 6.72
N GLU A 215 -25.65 18.05 5.53
CA GLU A 215 -26.60 19.08 5.10
C GLU A 215 -27.90 19.02 5.91
N GLN A 216 -28.37 17.80 6.20
CA GLN A 216 -29.61 17.59 6.95
C GLN A 216 -29.49 17.94 8.44
N TYR A 217 -28.38 17.56 9.07
CA TYR A 217 -28.22 17.61 10.54
C TYR A 217 -27.09 18.51 11.04
N GLY A 218 -26.29 19.08 10.13
CA GLY A 218 -25.25 20.06 10.46
C GLY A 218 -25.80 21.47 10.74
N PRO A 219 -24.94 22.51 10.65
CA PRO A 219 -23.56 22.47 10.18
C PRO A 219 -22.64 21.74 11.16
N ALA A 220 -21.79 20.84 10.67
CA ALA A 220 -20.80 20.11 11.47
C ALA A 220 -19.50 19.92 10.69
N SER A 221 -18.36 19.81 11.39
CA SER A 221 -17.04 19.68 10.73
C SER A 221 -16.53 18.24 10.60
N CYS A 222 -17.02 17.32 11.43
CA CYS A 222 -16.61 15.91 11.51
C CYS A 222 -17.72 15.06 12.16
N GLU A 223 -17.59 13.73 12.17
CA GLU A 223 -18.58 12.81 12.76
C GLU A 223 -18.90 13.13 14.23
N TRP A 224 -17.89 13.47 15.04
CA TRP A 224 -18.10 13.84 16.44
C TRP A 224 -19.09 15.01 16.58
N ASP A 225 -18.82 16.12 15.87
CA ASP A 225 -19.63 17.34 15.92
C ASP A 225 -21.05 17.09 15.38
N LEU A 226 -21.15 16.31 14.30
CA LEU A 226 -22.43 15.92 13.72
C LEU A 226 -23.27 15.12 14.73
N MET A 227 -22.67 14.12 15.39
CA MET A 227 -23.37 13.28 16.36
C MET A 227 -23.81 14.06 17.60
N VAL A 228 -22.99 14.98 18.11
CA VAL A 228 -23.39 15.87 19.21
C VAL A 228 -24.65 16.65 18.83
N ARG A 229 -24.65 17.30 17.65
CA ARG A 229 -25.78 18.11 17.18
C ARG A 229 -27.03 17.27 16.92
N MET A 230 -26.87 16.08 16.34
CA MET A 230 -27.99 15.15 16.14
C MET A 230 -28.61 14.75 17.47
N ARG A 231 -27.80 14.42 18.48
CA ARG A 231 -28.29 14.04 19.82
C ARG A 231 -28.98 15.21 20.51
N GLU A 232 -28.42 16.43 20.45
CA GLU A 232 -29.04 17.64 20.99
C GLU A 232 -30.38 17.98 20.32
N ARG A 233 -30.46 17.81 18.99
CA ARG A 233 -31.64 18.19 18.20
C ARG A 233 -32.75 17.14 18.21
N LEU A 234 -32.40 15.85 18.18
CA LEU A 234 -33.33 14.75 17.96
C LEU A 234 -33.54 13.88 19.21
N GLY A 235 -32.62 13.93 20.18
CA GLY A 235 -32.47 12.92 21.22
C GLY A 235 -31.67 11.70 20.75
N ASP A 236 -31.17 10.93 21.70
CA ASP A 236 -30.22 9.81 21.45
C ASP A 236 -30.79 8.75 20.51
N GLU A 237 -32.00 8.26 20.76
CA GLU A 237 -32.60 7.17 19.97
C GLU A 237 -32.77 7.54 18.50
N ALA A 238 -33.21 8.78 18.23
CA ALA A 238 -33.46 9.27 16.88
C ALA A 238 -32.15 9.61 16.14
N ALA A 239 -31.15 10.14 16.84
CA ALA A 239 -29.80 10.33 16.28
C ALA A 239 -29.17 9.00 15.85
N GLU A 240 -29.27 7.98 16.71
CA GLU A 240 -28.77 6.65 16.38
C GLU A 240 -29.55 5.99 15.26
N ALA A 241 -30.88 6.16 15.21
CA ALA A 241 -31.70 5.66 14.12
C ALA A 241 -31.33 6.30 12.78
N ALA A 242 -31.06 7.61 12.75
CA ALA A 242 -30.62 8.31 11.55
C ALA A 242 -29.25 7.80 11.07
N LEU A 243 -28.28 7.60 11.97
CA LEU A 243 -26.97 7.05 11.58
C LEU A 243 -27.08 5.58 11.13
N ARG A 244 -27.93 4.76 11.77
CA ARG A 244 -28.21 3.40 11.27
C ARG A 244 -28.82 3.44 9.87
N ALA A 245 -29.79 4.31 9.62
CA ALA A 245 -30.40 4.45 8.30
C ALA A 245 -29.38 4.82 7.22
N HIS A 246 -28.45 5.73 7.54
CA HIS A 246 -27.31 6.05 6.67
C HIS A 246 -26.47 4.80 6.38
N ARG A 247 -26.02 4.07 7.42
CA ARG A 247 -25.18 2.88 7.23
C ARG A 247 -25.88 1.74 6.48
N GLU A 248 -27.22 1.66 6.55
CA GLU A 248 -28.02 0.67 5.82
C GLU A 248 -28.22 0.99 4.33
N SER A 249 -28.22 2.27 3.95
CA SER A 249 -28.64 2.71 2.61
C SER A 249 -27.54 3.38 1.79
N PHE A 250 -26.52 3.95 2.44
CA PHE A 250 -25.46 4.71 1.78
C PHE A 250 -24.55 3.84 0.92
N VAL A 251 -24.19 2.64 1.41
CA VAL A 251 -23.46 1.62 0.66
C VAL A 251 -24.21 0.30 0.77
N THR A 252 -24.46 -0.32 -0.37
CA THR A 252 -25.24 -1.54 -0.53
C THR A 252 -24.49 -2.57 -1.37
N GLU A 253 -25.03 -3.79 -1.48
CA GLU A 253 -24.45 -4.81 -2.37
C GLU A 253 -24.38 -4.36 -3.84
N GLU A 254 -25.34 -3.56 -4.28
CA GLU A 254 -25.38 -3.05 -5.65
C GLU A 254 -24.14 -2.20 -5.96
N ASP A 255 -23.59 -1.47 -4.98
CA ASP A 255 -22.34 -0.73 -5.12
C ASP A 255 -21.16 -1.65 -5.41
N PHE A 256 -21.05 -2.78 -4.70
CA PHE A 256 -19.99 -3.77 -4.92
C PHE A 256 -20.11 -4.41 -6.31
N ARG A 257 -21.34 -4.71 -6.74
CA ARG A 257 -21.60 -5.19 -8.11
C ARG A 257 -21.17 -4.16 -9.16
N ARG A 258 -21.49 -2.88 -8.96
CA ARG A 258 -21.10 -1.77 -9.87
C ARG A 258 -19.58 -1.59 -9.90
N ILE A 259 -18.92 -1.58 -8.75
CA ILE A 259 -17.45 -1.47 -8.62
C ILE A 259 -16.78 -2.58 -9.44
N ARG A 260 -17.24 -3.82 -9.30
CA ARG A 260 -16.73 -4.93 -10.09
C ARG A 260 -16.99 -4.76 -11.59
N ALA A 261 -18.20 -4.35 -11.97
CA ALA A 261 -18.58 -4.10 -13.36
C ALA A 261 -17.75 -2.99 -14.04
N MET A 262 -17.29 -1.99 -13.27
CA MET A 262 -16.36 -0.95 -13.74
C MET A 262 -14.91 -1.46 -13.91
N GLY A 263 -14.63 -2.71 -13.58
CA GLY A 263 -13.31 -3.34 -13.75
C GLY A 263 -12.37 -3.20 -12.55
N PHE A 264 -12.85 -2.65 -11.43
CA PHE A 264 -12.09 -2.65 -10.18
C PHE A 264 -12.02 -4.06 -9.57
N ASN A 265 -11.00 -4.29 -8.74
CA ASN A 265 -10.75 -5.58 -8.07
C ASN A 265 -10.61 -5.45 -6.54
N ALA A 266 -10.73 -4.24 -6.00
CA ALA A 266 -10.54 -3.98 -4.58
C ALA A 266 -11.43 -2.84 -4.09
N VAL A 267 -11.72 -2.84 -2.80
CA VAL A 267 -12.31 -1.72 -2.06
C VAL A 267 -11.48 -1.46 -0.80
N ARG A 268 -11.30 -0.18 -0.46
CA ARG A 268 -10.79 0.25 0.84
C ARG A 268 -11.98 0.70 1.68
N ILE A 269 -12.06 0.21 2.92
CA ILE A 269 -13.19 0.42 3.82
C ILE A 269 -12.69 1.16 5.06
N PRO A 270 -12.74 2.51 5.05
CA PRO A 270 -12.48 3.34 6.22
C PRO A 270 -13.49 3.08 7.33
N PHE A 271 -13.03 2.89 8.57
CA PHE A 271 -13.90 2.80 9.73
C PHE A 271 -13.27 3.47 10.96
N GLY A 272 -14.11 4.09 11.80
CA GLY A 272 -13.70 4.56 13.11
C GLY A 272 -13.62 3.41 14.12
N TYR A 273 -12.75 3.54 15.14
CA TYR A 273 -12.55 2.49 16.14
C TYR A 273 -13.85 2.05 16.84
N TRP A 274 -14.80 2.98 16.99
CA TRP A 274 -16.12 2.74 17.59
C TRP A 274 -16.95 1.71 16.84
N VAL A 275 -16.67 1.48 15.55
CA VAL A 275 -17.31 0.42 14.76
C VAL A 275 -16.92 -0.97 15.29
N VAL A 276 -15.69 -1.13 15.80
CA VAL A 276 -15.16 -2.42 16.28
C VAL A 276 -15.28 -2.55 17.79
N ALA A 277 -14.78 -1.56 18.54
CA ALA A 277 -14.67 -1.62 19.99
C ALA A 277 -15.85 -0.94 20.74
N GLY A 278 -16.77 -0.30 20.01
CA GLY A 278 -17.77 0.58 20.61
C GLY A 278 -17.20 1.97 20.95
N ALA A 279 -18.09 2.93 21.16
CA ALA A 279 -17.70 4.27 21.60
C ALA A 279 -17.15 4.20 23.03
N ALA A 280 -16.10 4.96 23.32
CA ALA A 280 -15.66 5.14 24.71
C ALA A 280 -16.69 5.96 25.50
N GLU A 281 -16.65 5.83 26.83
CA GLU A 281 -17.54 6.56 27.73
C GLU A 281 -17.48 8.08 27.47
N GLY A 282 -18.66 8.69 27.32
CA GLY A 282 -18.81 10.12 27.04
C GLY A 282 -18.57 10.53 25.59
N GLU A 283 -18.26 9.60 24.69
CA GLU A 283 -18.15 9.90 23.26
C GLU A 283 -19.50 9.79 22.54
N PRO A 284 -19.80 10.66 21.56
CA PRO A 284 -21.12 10.74 20.93
C PRO A 284 -21.32 9.70 19.82
N TYR A 285 -20.27 8.94 19.47
CA TYR A 285 -20.28 7.98 18.38
C TYR A 285 -21.30 6.86 18.59
N VAL A 286 -21.72 6.25 17.48
CA VAL A 286 -22.64 5.10 17.50
C VAL A 286 -21.89 3.84 17.10
N GLY A 287 -21.76 2.93 18.05
CA GLY A 287 -21.10 1.63 17.89
C GLY A 287 -21.68 0.58 18.85
N SER A 288 -21.34 -0.70 18.69
CA SER A 288 -20.50 -1.24 17.60
C SER A 288 -21.26 -1.37 16.27
N GLY A 289 -20.50 -1.46 15.17
CA GLY A 289 -21.00 -1.53 13.79
C GLY A 289 -20.39 -2.69 12.99
N LEU A 290 -19.90 -3.74 13.66
CA LEU A 290 -19.22 -4.87 13.01
C LEU A 290 -20.07 -5.56 11.93
N GLN A 291 -21.40 -5.56 12.08
CA GLN A 291 -22.32 -6.15 11.10
C GLN A 291 -22.22 -5.51 9.70
N TYR A 292 -21.82 -4.24 9.60
CA TYR A 292 -21.63 -3.58 8.32
C TYR A 292 -20.34 -4.04 7.64
N LEU A 293 -19.27 -4.25 8.41
CA LEU A 293 -18.02 -4.85 7.92
C LEU A 293 -18.24 -6.32 7.50
N ASP A 294 -19.00 -7.10 8.27
CA ASP A 294 -19.35 -8.48 7.92
C ASP A 294 -20.07 -8.54 6.55
N ARG A 295 -21.06 -7.65 6.34
CA ARG A 295 -21.78 -7.54 5.06
C ARG A 295 -20.86 -7.12 3.93
N ALA A 296 -20.03 -6.10 4.13
CA ALA A 296 -19.08 -5.65 3.12
C ALA A 296 -18.14 -6.77 2.65
N LEU A 297 -17.66 -7.59 3.59
CA LEU A 297 -16.80 -8.73 3.29
C LEU A 297 -17.54 -9.87 2.58
N ALA A 298 -18.80 -10.10 2.92
CA ALA A 298 -19.69 -11.02 2.20
C ALA A 298 -19.92 -10.56 0.75
N TRP A 299 -20.21 -9.27 0.53
CA TRP A 299 -20.35 -8.69 -0.81
C TRP A 299 -19.03 -8.73 -1.59
N CYS A 300 -17.90 -8.45 -0.95
CA CYS A 300 -16.59 -8.65 -1.57
C CYS A 300 -16.42 -10.08 -2.08
N LYS A 301 -16.78 -11.07 -1.25
CA LYS A 301 -16.67 -12.49 -1.61
C LYS A 301 -17.58 -12.83 -2.80
N ALA A 302 -18.83 -12.36 -2.77
CA ALA A 302 -19.82 -12.61 -3.82
C ALA A 302 -19.40 -12.02 -5.18
N HIS A 303 -18.75 -10.85 -5.17
CA HIS A 303 -18.37 -10.11 -6.39
C HIS A 303 -16.89 -10.22 -6.76
N GLY A 304 -16.11 -11.06 -6.06
CA GLY A 304 -14.68 -11.29 -6.32
C GLY A 304 -13.81 -10.06 -6.09
N LEU A 305 -14.15 -9.24 -5.10
CA LEU A 305 -13.39 -8.05 -4.70
C LEU A 305 -12.49 -8.35 -3.49
N GLN A 306 -11.35 -7.67 -3.46
CA GLN A 306 -10.45 -7.63 -2.32
C GLN A 306 -10.83 -6.49 -1.36
N ALA A 307 -10.73 -6.72 -0.06
CA ALA A 307 -10.98 -5.70 0.96
C ALA A 307 -9.67 -5.28 1.65
N LEU A 308 -9.44 -3.97 1.67
CA LEU A 308 -8.50 -3.31 2.57
C LEU A 308 -9.30 -2.68 3.71
N LEU A 309 -9.18 -3.23 4.91
CA LEU A 309 -9.82 -2.71 6.11
C LEU A 309 -8.93 -1.62 6.71
N ASP A 310 -9.47 -0.44 6.93
CA ASP A 310 -8.67 0.74 7.28
C ASP A 310 -9.15 1.39 8.59
N LEU A 311 -8.32 1.32 9.63
CA LEU A 311 -8.57 2.01 10.89
C LEU A 311 -8.39 3.51 10.67
N HIS A 312 -9.49 4.19 10.35
CA HIS A 312 -9.48 5.57 9.87
C HIS A 312 -9.72 6.62 10.95
N GLY A 313 -10.17 6.18 12.13
CA GLY A 313 -10.28 7.03 13.32
C GLY A 313 -9.85 6.24 14.54
N ALA A 314 -8.69 6.58 15.10
CA ALA A 314 -8.12 5.88 16.24
C ALA A 314 -8.65 6.42 17.58
N PRO A 315 -8.64 5.62 18.67
CA PRO A 315 -8.91 6.12 20.01
C PRO A 315 -7.99 7.30 20.38
N GLY A 316 -8.59 8.43 20.77
CA GLY A 316 -7.86 9.69 21.04
C GLY A 316 -7.45 10.50 19.79
N GLY A 317 -7.62 9.92 18.59
CA GLY A 317 -7.23 10.48 17.29
C GLY A 317 -5.76 10.24 16.97
N GLU A 318 -5.46 9.69 15.79
CA GLU A 318 -4.11 9.62 15.22
C GLU A 318 -3.60 10.98 14.72
N SER A 319 -4.52 11.94 14.60
CA SER A 319 -4.29 13.36 14.34
C SER A 319 -5.36 14.21 15.04
N GLY A 320 -5.23 15.54 14.95
CA GLY A 320 -6.26 16.50 15.38
C GLY A 320 -7.21 16.92 14.27
N GLU A 321 -7.15 16.29 13.10
CA GLU A 321 -7.83 16.72 11.88
C GLU A 321 -9.20 16.04 11.71
N LYS A 322 -10.10 16.71 10.98
CA LYS A 322 -11.48 16.26 10.74
C LYS A 322 -11.62 14.81 10.25
N PRO A 323 -10.77 14.30 9.32
CA PRO A 323 -10.95 12.95 8.76
C PRO A 323 -10.85 11.81 9.78
N CYS A 324 -10.16 12.00 10.91
CA CYS A 324 -10.09 10.96 11.96
C CYS A 324 -11.40 10.81 12.76
N GLY A 325 -12.44 11.58 12.41
CA GLY A 325 -13.76 11.60 13.04
C GLY A 325 -13.91 12.64 14.14
N ARG A 326 -12.82 13.29 14.56
CA ARG A 326 -12.83 14.33 15.60
C ARG A 326 -11.80 15.43 15.37
N GLU A 327 -12.27 16.64 15.09
CA GLU A 327 -11.42 17.83 15.00
C GLU A 327 -11.03 18.34 16.40
N ARG A 328 -9.72 18.49 16.65
CA ARG A 328 -9.18 19.01 17.92
C ARG A 328 -7.92 19.83 17.65
N ALA A 329 -8.06 21.16 17.61
CA ALA A 329 -6.91 22.07 17.46
C ALA A 329 -5.86 21.95 18.59
N SER A 330 -6.27 21.52 19.78
CA SER A 330 -5.38 21.31 20.93
C SER A 330 -4.73 19.92 20.99
N TRP A 331 -4.99 19.07 20.00
CA TRP A 331 -4.48 17.70 19.96
C TRP A 331 -2.96 17.67 20.01
N LYS A 332 -2.42 16.71 20.76
CA LYS A 332 -0.99 16.38 20.78
C LYS A 332 -0.83 14.90 20.51
N TRP A 333 0.34 14.51 20.02
CA TRP A 333 0.59 13.09 19.72
C TRP A 333 0.42 12.16 20.92
N SER A 334 0.62 12.67 22.14
CA SER A 334 0.39 11.94 23.39
C SER A 334 -1.09 11.66 23.70
N ASP A 335 -2.01 12.33 22.99
CA ASP A 335 -3.45 12.09 23.10
C ASP A 335 -3.87 10.83 22.33
N TRP A 336 -3.07 10.39 21.35
CA TRP A 336 -3.33 9.16 20.62
C TRP A 336 -3.16 7.95 21.54
N ARG A 337 -4.26 7.26 21.83
CA ARG A 337 -4.27 6.03 22.64
C ARG A 337 -3.88 4.83 21.76
N MET A 338 -2.58 4.74 21.45
CA MET A 338 -2.01 3.72 20.56
C MET A 338 -2.32 2.28 21.01
N ASP A 339 -2.26 1.97 22.31
CA ASP A 339 -2.60 0.64 22.81
C ASP A 339 -4.06 0.27 22.54
N GLY A 340 -4.97 1.25 22.64
CA GLY A 340 -6.38 1.06 22.25
C GLY A 340 -6.54 0.82 20.75
N SER A 341 -5.71 1.46 19.92
CA SER A 341 -5.68 1.22 18.48
C SER A 341 -5.19 -0.21 18.17
N VAL A 342 -4.16 -0.68 18.88
CA VAL A 342 -3.66 -2.05 18.76
C VAL A 342 -4.70 -3.08 19.22
N GLU A 343 -5.48 -2.79 20.29
CA GLU A 343 -6.60 -3.64 20.71
C GLU A 343 -7.69 -3.73 19.63
N VAL A 344 -8.06 -2.61 19.01
CA VAL A 344 -9.01 -2.60 17.89
C VAL A 344 -8.51 -3.46 16.73
N LEU A 345 -7.23 -3.35 16.37
CA LEU A 345 -6.61 -4.18 15.33
C LEU A 345 -6.55 -5.66 15.73
N ARG A 346 -6.33 -5.98 17.01
CA ARG A 346 -6.38 -7.34 17.55
C ARG A 346 -7.78 -7.94 17.38
N MET A 347 -8.82 -7.22 17.79
CA MET A 347 -10.22 -7.65 17.65
C MET A 347 -10.58 -7.88 16.18
N LEU A 348 -10.20 -6.94 15.31
CA LEU A 348 -10.43 -7.02 13.86
C LEU A 348 -9.73 -8.24 13.24
N ALA A 349 -8.45 -8.42 13.55
CA ALA A 349 -7.65 -9.53 13.03
C ALA A 349 -8.14 -10.89 13.55
N SER A 350 -8.53 -10.97 14.82
CA SER A 350 -9.09 -12.19 15.40
C SER A 350 -10.41 -12.59 14.73
N ARG A 351 -11.30 -11.61 14.50
CA ARG A 351 -12.61 -11.83 13.87
C ARG A 351 -12.50 -12.31 12.43
N TYR A 352 -11.62 -11.69 11.63
CA TYR A 352 -11.56 -11.93 10.19
C TYR A 352 -10.41 -12.83 9.74
N ARG A 353 -9.73 -13.51 10.66
CA ARG A 353 -8.68 -14.49 10.33
C ARG A 353 -9.22 -15.50 9.31
N GLY A 354 -8.47 -15.69 8.21
CA GLY A 354 -8.81 -16.64 7.15
C GLY A 354 -10.00 -16.21 6.28
N HIS A 355 -10.53 -15.00 6.42
CA HIS A 355 -11.59 -14.53 5.55
C HIS A 355 -11.03 -14.24 4.13
N PRO A 356 -11.55 -14.89 3.07
CA PRO A 356 -10.90 -14.86 1.75
C PRO A 356 -10.90 -13.48 1.10
N SER A 357 -11.84 -12.61 1.45
CA SER A 357 -11.89 -11.25 0.91
C SER A 357 -10.93 -10.28 1.57
N VAL A 358 -10.47 -10.53 2.81
CA VAL A 358 -9.55 -9.61 3.50
C VAL A 358 -8.18 -9.75 2.86
N ALA A 359 -7.76 -8.73 2.12
CA ALA A 359 -6.49 -8.68 1.44
C ALA A 359 -5.50 -7.75 2.14
N GLY A 360 -5.98 -6.80 2.95
CA GLY A 360 -5.11 -5.94 3.72
C GLY A 360 -5.78 -5.32 4.94
N ILE A 361 -4.93 -4.88 5.87
CA ILE A 361 -5.32 -4.10 7.05
C ILE A 361 -4.40 -2.88 7.13
N SER A 362 -4.97 -1.68 7.10
CA SER A 362 -4.26 -0.45 7.42
C SER A 362 -4.34 -0.17 8.91
N VAL A 363 -3.18 0.03 9.53
CA VAL A 363 -3.06 0.14 10.99
C VAL A 363 -3.51 1.50 11.54
N CYS A 364 -3.57 2.51 10.68
CA CYS A 364 -4.17 3.83 10.90
C CYS A 364 -4.45 4.47 9.52
N ASN A 365 -4.83 5.75 9.43
CA ASN A 365 -5.02 6.44 8.15
C ASN A 365 -3.99 7.57 7.90
N GLU A 366 -4.08 8.68 8.62
CA GLU A 366 -3.21 9.84 8.38
C GLU A 366 -2.62 10.31 9.70
N PRO A 367 -1.62 9.58 10.25
CA PRO A 367 -1.04 9.98 11.52
C PRO A 367 -0.39 11.36 11.39
N SER A 368 -0.58 12.20 12.41
CA SER A 368 -0.12 13.59 12.39
C SER A 368 1.36 13.71 12.05
N GLU A 369 1.70 14.76 11.30
CA GLU A 369 3.09 15.11 11.01
C GLU A 369 3.89 15.50 12.26
N THR A 370 3.22 15.90 13.35
CA THR A 370 3.87 16.25 14.62
C THR A 370 4.26 15.05 15.47
N LEU A 371 3.82 13.84 15.12
CA LEU A 371 4.18 12.60 15.80
C LEU A 371 5.65 12.24 15.52
N PRO A 372 6.50 12.02 16.55
CA PRO A 372 7.88 11.60 16.35
C PRO A 372 7.99 10.31 15.54
N ALA A 373 8.93 10.25 14.60
CA ALA A 373 9.05 9.15 13.66
C ALA A 373 9.38 7.81 14.36
N GLU A 374 10.18 7.84 15.42
CA GLU A 374 10.48 6.68 16.26
C GLU A 374 9.22 6.10 16.92
N VAL A 375 8.37 6.96 17.49
CA VAL A 375 7.12 6.54 18.14
C VAL A 375 6.16 5.92 17.13
N LEU A 376 6.05 6.50 15.93
CA LEU A 376 5.25 5.92 14.84
C LEU A 376 5.80 4.55 14.40
N CYS A 377 7.13 4.42 14.29
CA CYS A 377 7.77 3.15 13.98
C CYS A 377 7.59 2.12 15.11
N ASP A 378 7.53 2.50 16.38
CA ASP A 378 7.26 1.54 17.45
C ASP A 378 5.79 1.09 17.44
N PHE A 379 4.86 2.01 17.16
CA PHE A 379 3.44 1.67 16.97
C PHE A 379 3.24 0.71 15.80
N TYR A 380 3.82 0.99 14.64
CA TYR A 380 3.71 0.11 13.47
C TYR A 380 4.27 -1.29 13.75
N ASP A 381 5.35 -1.40 14.51
CA ASP A 381 5.95 -2.70 14.85
C ASP A 381 5.02 -3.49 15.76
N HIS A 382 4.46 -2.83 16.76
CA HIS A 382 3.51 -3.42 17.69
C HIS A 382 2.24 -3.87 16.96
N ALA A 383 1.63 -3.00 16.16
CA ALA A 383 0.43 -3.30 15.38
C ALA A 383 0.66 -4.47 14.42
N ALA A 384 1.76 -4.45 13.66
CA ALA A 384 2.07 -5.51 12.71
C ALA A 384 2.25 -6.86 13.40
N ARG A 385 3.01 -6.89 14.50
CA ARG A 385 3.20 -8.09 15.32
C ARG A 385 1.87 -8.65 15.83
N VAL A 386 1.03 -7.82 16.43
CA VAL A 386 -0.27 -8.24 16.99
C VAL A 386 -1.21 -8.79 15.91
N ILE A 387 -1.28 -8.14 14.74
CA ILE A 387 -2.08 -8.65 13.62
C ILE A 387 -1.60 -10.04 13.19
N ARG A 388 -0.28 -10.26 13.11
CA ARG A 388 0.30 -11.57 12.77
C ARG A 388 0.03 -12.62 13.86
N GLU A 389 0.15 -12.26 15.13
CA GLU A 389 -0.16 -13.14 16.28
C GLU A 389 -1.62 -13.60 16.29
N GLN A 390 -2.56 -12.79 15.76
CA GLN A 390 -3.95 -13.19 15.59
C GLN A 390 -4.18 -14.17 14.43
N GLY A 391 -3.15 -14.50 13.65
CA GLY A 391 -3.19 -15.49 12.58
C GLY A 391 -3.51 -14.93 11.19
N MET A 392 -3.36 -13.61 10.98
CA MET A 392 -3.43 -13.02 9.64
C MET A 392 -2.13 -13.33 8.88
N ALA A 393 -2.15 -14.40 8.07
CA ALA A 393 -0.95 -14.91 7.42
C ALA A 393 -0.39 -13.95 6.36
N PRO A 394 0.95 -13.83 6.20
CA PRO A 394 1.54 -12.89 5.24
C PRO A 394 1.23 -13.18 3.77
N ASP A 395 0.92 -14.42 3.41
CA ASP A 395 0.47 -14.83 2.08
C ASP A 395 -0.99 -14.51 1.78
N GLU A 396 -1.77 -14.16 2.81
CA GLU A 396 -3.20 -13.85 2.70
C GLU A 396 -3.52 -12.36 2.86
N VAL A 397 -2.82 -11.69 3.79
CA VAL A 397 -3.11 -10.31 4.22
C VAL A 397 -1.84 -9.43 4.26
N ALA A 398 -1.87 -8.33 3.51
CA ALA A 398 -0.86 -7.27 3.59
C ALA A 398 -1.15 -6.32 4.76
N ILE A 399 -0.12 -5.92 5.51
CA ILE A 399 -0.25 -4.90 6.56
C ILE A 399 0.21 -3.55 5.98
N ILE A 400 -0.68 -2.57 6.03
CA ILE A 400 -0.50 -1.27 5.41
C ILE A 400 -0.13 -0.25 6.48
N LEU A 401 0.97 0.47 6.24
CA LEU A 401 1.61 1.39 7.16
C LEU A 401 1.55 2.81 6.59
N PRO A 402 0.64 3.68 7.02
CA PRO A 402 0.50 4.98 6.37
C PRO A 402 1.70 5.91 6.52
N VAL A 403 1.91 6.77 5.54
CA VAL A 403 2.82 7.91 5.63
C VAL A 403 2.13 9.10 5.01
N TYR A 404 1.50 9.93 5.86
CA TYR A 404 0.68 11.04 5.41
C TYR A 404 1.47 12.04 4.56
N ARG A 405 2.64 12.46 5.04
CA ARG A 405 3.54 13.36 4.29
C ARG A 405 4.61 12.56 3.56
N THR A 406 4.54 12.52 2.23
CA THR A 406 5.51 11.81 1.39
C THR A 406 6.97 12.22 1.64
N GLU A 407 7.21 13.43 2.16
CA GLU A 407 8.54 13.91 2.55
C GLU A 407 9.15 13.12 3.72
N ARG A 408 8.32 12.57 4.61
CA ARG A 408 8.74 11.75 5.75
C ARG A 408 9.06 10.30 5.36
N LEU A 409 8.73 9.89 4.14
CA LEU A 409 8.86 8.50 3.71
C LEU A 409 10.30 7.99 3.84
N ASP A 410 11.28 8.78 3.38
CA ASP A 410 12.69 8.38 3.42
C ASP A 410 13.20 8.29 4.87
N GLU A 411 12.72 9.14 5.79
CA GLU A 411 13.05 9.10 7.22
C GLU A 411 12.46 7.85 7.88
N ILE A 412 11.14 7.66 7.76
CA ILE A 412 10.41 6.53 8.34
C ILE A 412 10.97 5.22 7.80
N TRP A 413 11.22 5.12 6.49
CA TRP A 413 11.81 3.93 5.88
C TRP A 413 13.18 3.57 6.47
N ARG A 414 14.05 4.57 6.66
CA ARG A 414 15.38 4.34 7.25
C ARG A 414 15.29 3.93 8.71
N LEU A 415 14.44 4.59 9.50
CA LEU A 415 14.21 4.27 10.91
C LEU A 415 13.65 2.87 11.09
N TRP A 416 12.59 2.55 10.34
CA TRP A 416 11.87 1.29 10.39
C TRP A 416 12.77 0.09 10.14
N ASN A 417 13.71 0.19 9.18
CA ASN A 417 14.60 -0.91 8.82
C ASN A 417 16.00 -0.83 9.46
N ARG A 418 16.27 0.16 10.33
CA ARG A 418 17.62 0.44 10.86
C ARG A 418 18.28 -0.78 11.52
N LYS A 419 17.50 -1.57 12.26
CA LYS A 419 17.98 -2.78 12.98
C LYS A 419 17.92 -4.07 12.15
N HIS A 420 17.49 -3.99 10.89
CA HIS A 420 17.22 -5.15 10.05
C HIS A 420 18.09 -5.19 8.79
N ASP A 421 19.24 -4.50 8.76
CA ASP A 421 20.12 -4.47 7.57
C ASP A 421 19.42 -3.93 6.30
N GLY A 422 18.37 -3.11 6.45
CA GLY A 422 17.51 -2.71 5.32
C GLY A 422 16.58 -3.82 4.81
N PHE A 423 16.55 -4.97 5.48
CA PHE A 423 15.58 -6.03 5.24
C PHE A 423 14.22 -5.69 5.86
N VAL A 424 13.18 -6.30 5.33
CA VAL A 424 11.80 -6.11 5.79
C VAL A 424 11.63 -6.65 7.20
N ARG A 425 11.37 -5.73 8.15
CA ARG A 425 11.10 -6.01 9.57
C ARG A 425 9.91 -6.94 9.80
N HIS A 426 8.86 -6.80 8.98
CA HIS A 426 7.61 -7.58 9.07
C HIS A 426 7.19 -8.11 7.71
N ALA A 427 6.80 -9.38 7.66
CA ALA A 427 6.30 -10.03 6.47
C ALA A 427 5.13 -9.29 5.79
N ASN A 428 5.18 -9.16 4.47
CA ASN A 428 4.12 -8.58 3.62
C ASN A 428 3.56 -7.24 4.14
N VAL A 429 4.46 -6.26 4.29
CA VAL A 429 4.10 -4.87 4.61
C VAL A 429 4.24 -3.96 3.40
N ALA A 430 3.43 -2.90 3.34
CA ALA A 430 3.59 -1.81 2.39
C ALA A 430 3.24 -0.48 3.05
N PHE A 431 3.86 0.60 2.58
CA PHE A 431 3.49 1.95 3.00
C PHE A 431 2.27 2.46 2.25
N ASP A 432 1.38 3.17 2.93
CA ASP A 432 0.30 3.92 2.26
C ASP A 432 0.75 5.36 2.00
N LEU A 433 0.49 5.85 0.79
CA LEU A 433 0.75 7.23 0.39
C LEU A 433 -0.52 7.85 -0.20
N HIS A 434 -0.88 9.02 0.31
CA HIS A 434 -2.02 9.78 -0.17
C HIS A 434 -1.54 10.91 -1.09
N LEU A 435 -1.97 10.89 -2.35
CA LEU A 435 -1.41 11.73 -3.41
C LEU A 435 -2.47 12.67 -3.99
N TYR A 436 -2.75 13.75 -3.26
CA TYR A 436 -3.68 14.80 -3.68
C TYR A 436 -2.99 16.00 -4.29
N HIS A 437 -3.62 16.58 -5.32
CA HIS A 437 -3.10 17.72 -6.08
C HIS A 437 -3.94 18.99 -5.84
N CYS A 438 -4.75 19.02 -4.78
CA CYS A 438 -5.73 20.08 -4.51
C CYS A 438 -5.50 20.85 -3.20
N PHE A 439 -4.62 20.38 -2.31
CA PHE A 439 -4.48 20.93 -0.96
C PHE A 439 -3.23 21.80 -0.78
N GLY A 440 -3.45 23.10 -0.59
CA GLY A 440 -2.41 24.07 -0.22
C GLY A 440 -1.93 24.94 -1.40
N PRO A 441 -1.23 26.05 -1.09
CA PRO A 441 -0.97 27.12 -2.06
C PRO A 441 -0.09 26.71 -3.24
N TRP A 442 0.77 25.69 -3.07
CA TRP A 442 1.68 25.26 -4.12
C TRP A 442 0.92 24.72 -5.34
N TRP A 443 -0.14 23.95 -5.11
CA TRP A 443 -0.96 23.36 -6.17
C TRP A 443 -1.77 24.40 -6.92
N GLN A 444 -2.29 25.42 -6.24
CA GLN A 444 -3.05 26.52 -6.86
C GLN A 444 -2.23 27.28 -7.92
N ARG A 445 -0.90 27.26 -7.79
CA ARG A 445 0.02 27.90 -8.74
C ARG A 445 0.43 27.01 -9.90
N GLN A 446 0.03 25.74 -9.92
CA GLN A 446 0.41 24.81 -11.00
C GLN A 446 -0.59 24.89 -12.15
N GLY A 447 -0.08 24.99 -13.38
CA GLY A 447 -0.87 24.63 -14.56
C GLY A 447 -0.94 23.10 -14.74
N LEU A 448 -1.78 22.63 -15.67
CA LEU A 448 -1.93 21.19 -15.98
C LEU A 448 -0.59 20.46 -16.21
N GLY A 449 0.35 21.11 -16.91
CA GLY A 449 1.68 20.56 -17.13
C GLY A 449 2.48 20.32 -15.84
N GLY A 450 2.28 21.16 -14.81
CA GLY A 450 2.88 21.00 -13.49
C GLY A 450 2.33 19.76 -12.77
N HIS A 451 1.00 19.61 -12.74
CA HIS A 451 0.33 18.43 -12.19
C HIS A 451 0.79 17.13 -12.87
N LEU A 452 0.87 17.10 -14.20
CA LEU A 452 1.36 15.93 -14.94
C LEU A 452 2.82 15.59 -14.65
N ARG A 453 3.69 16.61 -14.48
CA ARG A 453 5.09 16.39 -14.05
C ARG A 453 5.16 15.81 -12.64
N MET A 454 4.29 16.28 -11.75
CA MET A 454 4.25 15.79 -10.38
C MET A 454 3.74 14.34 -10.30
N ALA A 455 2.73 13.97 -11.10
CA ALA A 455 2.31 12.57 -11.24
C ALA A 455 3.46 11.64 -11.70
N LYS A 456 4.29 12.10 -12.66
CA LYS A 456 5.51 11.39 -13.08
C LYS A 456 6.54 11.27 -11.95
N ARG A 457 6.63 12.28 -11.06
CA ARG A 457 7.52 12.26 -9.89
C ARG A 457 7.02 11.27 -8.83
N HIS A 458 5.73 11.23 -8.54
CA HIS A 458 5.16 10.24 -7.61
C HIS A 458 5.48 8.81 -8.05
N ARG A 459 5.40 8.52 -9.35
CA ARG A 459 5.83 7.21 -9.89
C ARG A 459 7.28 6.85 -9.53
N LYS A 460 8.18 7.83 -9.42
CA LYS A 460 9.57 7.59 -8.99
C LYS A 460 9.66 7.30 -7.48
N ILE A 461 8.85 7.98 -6.66
CA ILE A 461 8.77 7.77 -5.21
C ILE A 461 8.28 6.34 -4.92
N LEU A 462 7.21 5.91 -5.59
CA LEU A 462 6.63 4.57 -5.45
C LEU A 462 7.56 3.41 -5.85
N ARG A 463 8.69 3.71 -6.52
CA ARG A 463 9.71 2.69 -6.86
C ARG A 463 10.77 2.50 -5.77
N ARG A 464 10.73 3.29 -4.69
CA ARG A 464 11.75 3.27 -3.63
C ARG A 464 11.41 2.31 -2.49
N VAL A 465 10.13 2.06 -2.27
CA VAL A 465 9.63 1.22 -1.18
C VAL A 465 8.44 0.40 -1.66
N PRO A 466 8.10 -0.72 -1.00
CA PRO A 466 6.77 -1.32 -1.14
C PRO A 466 5.72 -0.30 -0.72
N ALA A 467 4.87 0.11 -1.66
CA ALA A 467 3.83 1.09 -1.39
C ALA A 467 2.52 0.75 -2.11
N VAL A 468 1.44 1.24 -1.52
CA VAL A 468 0.12 1.43 -2.15
C VAL A 468 -0.14 2.93 -2.22
N VAL A 469 -0.91 3.36 -3.22
CA VAL A 469 -1.55 4.67 -3.20
C VAL A 469 -2.99 4.44 -2.76
N GLY A 470 -3.24 4.51 -1.45
CA GLY A 470 -4.55 4.25 -0.86
C GLY A 470 -5.56 5.34 -1.18
N GLU A 471 -5.07 6.57 -1.39
CA GLU A 471 -5.91 7.72 -1.71
C GLU A 471 -5.29 8.64 -2.77
N TRP A 472 -6.14 9.10 -3.68
CA TRP A 472 -5.87 10.13 -4.68
C TRP A 472 -7.20 10.54 -5.33
N SER A 473 -7.22 11.68 -6.01
CA SER A 473 -8.38 12.09 -6.81
C SER A 473 -7.95 12.85 -8.07
N LEU A 474 -8.92 13.12 -8.95
CA LEU A 474 -8.73 14.01 -10.10
C LEU A 474 -8.96 15.49 -9.74
N ALA A 475 -9.26 15.80 -8.46
CA ALA A 475 -9.50 17.16 -8.04
C ALA A 475 -8.23 18.01 -8.22
N LEU A 476 -8.41 19.13 -8.89
CA LEU A 476 -7.42 20.21 -8.96
C LEU A 476 -7.95 21.38 -8.11
N PRO A 477 -7.06 22.29 -7.68
CA PRO A 477 -7.50 23.46 -6.94
C PRO A 477 -8.49 24.27 -7.78
N PRO A 478 -9.43 25.00 -7.13
CA PRO A 478 -10.31 25.92 -7.83
C PRO A 478 -9.48 26.92 -8.67
N ALA A 479 -9.95 27.20 -9.88
CA ALA A 479 -9.32 28.14 -10.80
C ALA A 479 -9.39 29.60 -10.31
#